data_AF-A0A922XDX3-F1
#
_entry.id   AF-A0A922XDX3-F1
#
_cell.length_a   1.000
_cell.length_b   1.000
_cell.length_c   1.000
_cell.angle_alpha   90.00
_cell.angle_beta   90.00
_cell.angle_gamma   90.00
#
_symmetry.space_group_name_H-M   'P 1'
#
loop_
_entity.id
_entity.type
_entity.pdbx_description
1 polymer ?
#
loop_
_entity_poly.entity_id
_entity_poly.type
_entity_poly.pdbx_seq_one_letter_code
_entity_poly.pdbx_strand_id
1 'polypeptide(L)'
;MTDNFSDNNDTANPQWIHLNNAAGSTGQTWDASGGKYRLHDPTTTTFGSVLPGLEGYGFVGAYVEPTFADVRVTVDIVDFVPPAVQSSYFAVAARLNGSNALPSEETGFPLHGYSYQYEGAAASGNGEMVLNILSGDALRDVGSFPLTLDGGKDYRVIFEVIGNVLHGQVLELDGLGNVVATVADQTRDLDANPPGVRNWDGDPNTPDAEFVPYASGYSGVYGIGHIFYTDADFTIDNFRSESLGTVQPGDFDVDGDVDGVDLVEWKGDFGLNADSDADNDGDTDGADFLIWQQNRSAVPSAAAAGAVPEPATLGMAGMATALVLAGVRRCKRG
;
A
#
# COMPACT_ATOMS: atom_id res chain seq x y z
N MET A 1 0.25 -11.25 -6.71
CA MET A 1 -0.51 -12.09 -5.76
C MET A 1 -1.91 -12.38 -6.28
N THR A 2 -2.41 -13.61 -6.17
CA THR A 2 -3.79 -13.99 -6.57
C THR A 2 -4.40 -14.97 -5.59
N ASP A 3 -5.71 -14.88 -5.37
CA ASP A 3 -6.50 -15.84 -4.62
C ASP A 3 -7.89 -15.99 -5.25
N ASN A 4 -8.30 -17.22 -5.56
CA ASN A 4 -9.66 -17.52 -6.04
C ASN A 4 -10.45 -18.36 -5.03
N PHE A 5 -9.92 -18.52 -3.82
CA PHE A 5 -10.51 -19.22 -2.66
C PHE A 5 -11.00 -20.65 -2.93
N SER A 6 -10.65 -21.25 -4.08
CA SER A 6 -11.12 -22.58 -4.48
C SER A 6 -10.55 -23.70 -3.62
N ASP A 7 -9.50 -23.40 -2.85
CA ASP A 7 -8.90 -24.27 -1.85
C ASP A 7 -9.57 -24.16 -0.47
N ASN A 8 -10.59 -23.30 -0.34
CA ASN A 8 -11.37 -23.05 0.87
C ASN A 8 -10.54 -22.50 2.05
N ASN A 9 -9.52 -21.71 1.75
CA ASN A 9 -8.53 -21.29 2.72
C ASN A 9 -8.16 -19.81 2.58
N ASP A 10 -8.05 -19.11 3.70
CA ASP A 10 -7.50 -17.75 3.76
C ASP A 10 -6.17 -17.69 4.55
N THR A 11 -5.66 -18.84 5.02
CA THR A 11 -4.46 -18.90 5.86
C THR A 11 -3.18 -19.24 5.09
N ALA A 12 -3.28 -19.60 3.80
CA ALA A 12 -2.15 -19.85 2.93
C ALA A 12 -2.57 -19.76 1.45
N ASN A 13 -1.61 -19.40 0.59
CA ASN A 13 -1.74 -19.27 -0.87
C ASN A 13 -2.75 -18.22 -1.39
N PRO A 14 -2.75 -16.97 -0.89
CA PRO A 14 -1.90 -16.34 0.12
C PRO A 14 -2.45 -16.51 1.53
N GLN A 15 -1.61 -16.18 2.52
CA GLN A 15 -2.12 -15.89 3.85
C GLN A 15 -2.75 -14.49 3.85
N TRP A 16 -4.03 -14.42 4.19
CA TRP A 16 -4.74 -13.18 4.49
C TRP A 16 -4.52 -12.78 5.95
N ILE A 17 -4.15 -11.53 6.14
CA ILE A 17 -3.93 -10.93 7.46
C ILE A 17 -5.17 -10.13 7.83
N HIS A 18 -5.86 -10.57 8.87
CA HIS A 18 -7.12 -9.97 9.31
C HIS A 18 -6.89 -8.62 10.00
N LEU A 19 -7.71 -7.64 9.63
CA LEU A 19 -7.80 -6.32 10.24
C LEU A 19 -9.17 -6.21 10.93
N ASN A 20 -9.17 -5.96 12.23
CA ASN A 20 -10.39 -6.03 13.05
C ASN A 20 -10.48 -4.92 14.10
N ASN A 21 -9.37 -4.24 14.37
CA ASN A 21 -9.32 -3.24 15.43
C ASN A 21 -9.53 -1.81 14.91
N ALA A 22 -9.61 -1.58 13.60
CA ALA A 22 -9.65 -0.21 13.05
C ALA A 22 -10.83 0.62 13.59
N ALA A 23 -11.96 -0.01 13.93
CA ALA A 23 -13.06 0.63 14.65
C ALA A 23 -13.18 0.19 16.12
N GLY A 24 -12.50 -0.87 16.57
CA GLY A 24 -12.70 -1.44 17.92
C GLY A 24 -14.07 -2.12 18.12
N SER A 25 -14.75 -2.48 17.03
CA SER A 25 -15.92 -3.37 17.02
C SER A 25 -15.51 -4.80 17.38
N THR A 26 -16.47 -5.68 17.69
CA THR A 26 -16.19 -7.09 18.01
C THR A 26 -17.09 -8.05 17.24
N GLY A 27 -16.74 -9.33 17.19
CA GLY A 27 -17.58 -10.36 16.57
C GLY A 27 -17.40 -10.50 15.05
N GLN A 28 -16.34 -9.91 14.49
CA GLN A 28 -15.99 -10.09 13.09
C GLN A 28 -15.75 -11.56 12.74
N THR A 29 -16.04 -11.92 11.50
CA THR A 29 -15.75 -13.23 10.93
C THR A 29 -15.13 -13.12 9.54
N TRP A 30 -14.21 -14.04 9.25
CA TRP A 30 -13.60 -14.27 7.95
C TRP A 30 -13.83 -15.74 7.61
N ASP A 31 -14.51 -16.01 6.50
CA ASP A 31 -14.89 -17.36 6.12
C ASP A 31 -14.58 -17.62 4.64
N ALA A 32 -13.52 -18.41 4.40
CA ALA A 32 -13.16 -18.89 3.07
C ALA A 32 -13.72 -20.29 2.75
N SER A 33 -14.45 -20.92 3.68
CA SER A 33 -14.74 -22.36 3.62
C SER A 33 -15.70 -22.78 2.49
N GLY A 34 -16.31 -21.81 1.81
CA GLY A 34 -17.31 -22.00 0.76
C GLY A 34 -16.81 -21.81 -0.68
N GLY A 35 -15.49 -21.75 -0.90
CA GLY A 35 -14.90 -21.51 -2.22
C GLY A 35 -14.88 -20.03 -2.63
N LYS A 36 -15.17 -19.15 -1.67
CA LYS A 36 -15.28 -17.69 -1.75
C LYS A 36 -14.92 -17.14 -0.38
N TYR A 37 -14.60 -15.86 -0.27
CA TYR A 37 -14.19 -15.25 0.99
C TYR A 37 -15.19 -14.22 1.49
N ARG A 38 -15.89 -14.56 2.58
CA ARG A 38 -16.86 -13.68 3.23
C ARG A 38 -16.23 -12.98 4.42
N LEU A 39 -16.36 -11.66 4.46
CA LEU A 39 -15.99 -10.82 5.60
C LEU A 39 -17.28 -10.24 6.18
N HIS A 40 -17.51 -10.46 7.48
CA HIS A 40 -18.71 -9.99 8.15
C HIS A 40 -18.41 -9.38 9.52
N ASP A 41 -18.91 -8.17 9.76
CA ASP A 41 -18.98 -7.50 11.05
C ASP A 41 -20.44 -7.33 11.50
N PRO A 42 -20.88 -8.03 12.57
CA PRO A 42 -22.27 -8.06 13.00
C PRO A 42 -22.64 -6.85 13.87
N THR A 43 -22.63 -5.64 13.32
CA THR A 43 -22.90 -4.39 14.06
C THR A 43 -24.25 -4.30 14.79
N THR A 44 -25.23 -5.18 14.54
CA THR A 44 -26.56 -5.05 15.15
C THR A 44 -26.57 -5.13 16.70
N THR A 45 -26.93 -4.02 17.35
CA THR A 45 -27.28 -3.79 18.78
C THR A 45 -26.30 -4.20 19.90
N THR A 46 -25.29 -5.04 19.64
CA THR A 46 -24.43 -5.61 20.70
C THR A 46 -22.93 -5.50 20.42
N PHE A 47 -22.52 -5.21 19.18
CA PHE A 47 -21.13 -5.43 18.74
C PHE A 47 -20.45 -4.25 18.03
N GLY A 48 -21.17 -3.16 17.76
CA GLY A 48 -20.56 -1.92 17.29
C GLY A 48 -19.55 -1.37 18.30
N SER A 49 -18.63 -0.55 17.80
CA SER A 49 -17.59 0.06 18.60
C SER A 49 -18.14 0.87 19.78
N VAL A 50 -17.37 0.90 20.86
CA VAL A 50 -17.61 1.73 22.05
C VAL A 50 -16.51 2.79 22.22
N LEU A 51 -15.63 2.93 21.24
CA LEU A 51 -14.57 3.93 21.27
C LEU A 51 -15.16 5.34 21.11
N PRO A 52 -14.67 6.33 21.86
CA PRO A 52 -15.10 7.71 21.71
C PRO A 52 -14.98 8.19 20.26
N GLY A 53 -16.09 8.70 19.70
CA GLY A 53 -16.16 9.22 18.33
C GLY A 53 -16.45 8.16 17.26
N LEU A 54 -16.45 6.87 17.61
CA LEU A 54 -16.76 5.75 16.72
C LEU A 54 -17.92 4.90 17.23
N GLU A 55 -18.69 5.41 18.19
CA GLU A 55 -19.75 4.64 18.81
C GLU A 55 -20.74 4.10 17.77
N GLY A 56 -20.87 2.77 17.75
CA GLY A 56 -21.77 2.07 16.85
C GLY A 56 -21.23 1.77 15.45
N TYR A 57 -20.02 2.21 15.10
CA TYR A 57 -19.36 1.78 13.86
C TYR A 57 -18.80 0.36 13.96
N GLY A 58 -18.77 -0.31 12.83
CA GLY A 58 -18.19 -1.64 12.62
C GLY A 58 -17.07 -1.61 11.60
N PHE A 59 -16.10 -2.51 11.75
CA PHE A 59 -15.04 -2.70 10.77
C PHE A 59 -14.65 -4.17 10.67
N VAL A 60 -14.51 -4.65 9.43
CA VAL A 60 -13.88 -5.94 9.11
C VAL A 60 -13.04 -5.74 7.86
N GLY A 61 -11.80 -6.21 7.87
CA GLY A 61 -10.94 -6.14 6.70
C GLY A 61 -9.88 -7.23 6.71
N ALA A 62 -9.19 -7.36 5.59
CA ALA A 62 -8.03 -8.22 5.47
C ALA A 62 -7.14 -7.73 4.33
N TYR A 63 -5.85 -8.00 4.42
CA TYR A 63 -4.89 -7.71 3.36
C TYR A 63 -3.95 -8.90 3.13
N VAL A 64 -3.22 -8.85 2.03
CA VAL A 64 -2.21 -9.84 1.66
C VAL A 64 -0.86 -9.18 1.41
N GLU A 65 0.20 -9.96 1.56
CA GLU A 65 1.56 -9.62 1.08
C GLU A 65 1.69 -9.96 -0.41
N PRO A 66 2.63 -9.34 -1.16
CA PRO A 66 3.58 -8.30 -0.73
C PRO A 66 2.98 -6.88 -0.76
N THR A 67 3.81 -5.87 -0.48
CA THR A 67 3.48 -4.46 -0.73
C THR A 67 3.83 -4.08 -2.16
N PHE A 68 3.10 -3.12 -2.72
CA PHE A 68 3.41 -2.55 -4.04
C PHE A 68 3.40 -1.03 -3.98
N ALA A 69 4.28 -0.40 -4.78
CA ALA A 69 4.20 1.02 -5.11
C ALA A 69 3.08 1.23 -6.13
N ASP A 70 3.35 1.15 -7.43
CA ASP A 70 2.29 1.21 -8.44
C ASP A 70 1.56 -0.12 -8.51
N VAL A 71 0.24 -0.12 -8.35
CA VAL A 71 -0.52 -1.35 -8.08
C VAL A 71 -1.89 -1.34 -8.72
N ARG A 72 -2.31 -2.52 -9.21
CA ARG A 72 -3.68 -2.85 -9.56
C ARG A 72 -4.18 -3.90 -8.60
N VAL A 73 -5.31 -3.61 -7.96
CA VAL A 73 -6.08 -4.56 -7.17
C VAL A 73 -7.36 -4.84 -7.92
N THR A 74 -7.62 -6.10 -8.23
CA THR A 74 -8.83 -6.57 -8.89
C THR A 74 -9.50 -7.59 -7.98
N VAL A 75 -10.81 -7.49 -7.82
CA VAL A 75 -11.58 -8.45 -7.03
C VAL A 75 -13.00 -8.55 -7.58
N ASP A 76 -13.58 -9.74 -7.54
CA ASP A 76 -14.98 -9.95 -7.84
C ASP A 76 -15.79 -9.88 -6.54
N ILE A 77 -16.77 -8.96 -6.48
CA ILE A 77 -17.80 -8.94 -5.46
C ILE A 77 -18.90 -9.87 -5.93
N VAL A 78 -19.14 -10.93 -5.15
CA VAL A 78 -20.05 -12.02 -5.52
C VAL A 78 -21.16 -12.18 -4.51
N ASP A 79 -22.29 -12.77 -4.95
CA ASP A 79 -23.49 -12.92 -4.12
C ASP A 79 -23.95 -11.59 -3.50
N PHE A 80 -23.81 -10.50 -4.25
CA PHE A 80 -24.04 -9.15 -3.74
C PHE A 80 -25.48 -8.97 -3.25
N VAL A 81 -25.62 -8.54 -2.00
CA VAL A 81 -26.89 -8.18 -1.39
C VAL A 81 -26.88 -6.69 -1.09
N PRO A 82 -27.73 -5.88 -1.74
CA PRO A 82 -27.74 -4.45 -1.52
C PRO A 82 -28.19 -4.15 -0.08
N PRO A 83 -27.54 -3.21 0.61
CA PRO A 83 -27.89 -2.86 1.97
C PRO A 83 -29.30 -2.24 2.01
N ALA A 84 -30.04 -2.50 3.10
CA ALA A 84 -31.42 -2.01 3.24
C ALA A 84 -31.52 -0.48 3.44
N VAL A 85 -30.42 0.17 3.83
CA VAL A 85 -30.28 1.59 4.15
C VAL A 85 -28.83 2.04 3.90
N GLN A 86 -28.57 3.36 3.93
CA GLN A 86 -27.26 3.95 3.60
C GLN A 86 -26.14 3.44 4.53
N SER A 87 -25.14 2.80 3.95
CA SER A 87 -23.83 2.58 4.60
C SER A 87 -22.74 2.40 3.55
N SER A 88 -21.51 2.69 3.94
CA SER A 88 -20.33 2.04 3.36
C SER A 88 -20.53 0.52 3.46
N TYR A 89 -20.16 -0.25 2.43
CA TYR A 89 -20.50 -1.68 2.42
C TYR A 89 -19.26 -2.55 2.18
N PHE A 90 -18.54 -2.30 1.09
CA PHE A 90 -17.22 -2.89 0.85
C PHE A 90 -16.29 -1.85 0.24
N ALA A 91 -14.99 -2.10 0.34
CA ALA A 91 -13.95 -1.33 -0.30
C ALA A 91 -12.81 -2.24 -0.75
N VAL A 92 -12.26 -1.92 -1.91
CA VAL A 92 -11.00 -2.48 -2.41
C VAL A 92 -9.90 -1.52 -2.05
N ALA A 93 -8.87 -1.99 -1.36
CA ALA A 93 -7.84 -1.15 -0.77
C ALA A 93 -6.46 -1.45 -1.34
N ALA A 94 -5.65 -0.40 -1.45
CA ALA A 94 -4.29 -0.44 -1.93
C ALA A 94 -3.39 0.48 -1.11
N ARG A 95 -2.09 0.16 -1.07
CA ARG A 95 -1.09 0.87 -0.27
C ARG A 95 -1.48 0.99 1.21
N LEU A 96 -2.10 -0.05 1.76
CA LEU A 96 -2.40 -0.12 3.18
C LEU A 96 -1.11 -0.25 4.00
N ASN A 97 -1.01 0.50 5.09
CA ASN A 97 0.14 0.37 6.02
C ASN A 97 0.06 -0.88 6.93
N GLY A 98 -1.02 -1.67 6.85
CA GLY A 98 -1.22 -2.90 7.61
C GLY A 98 -1.45 -2.71 9.12
N SER A 99 -1.62 -1.48 9.60
CA SER A 99 -1.81 -1.21 11.03
C SER A 99 -3.13 -1.76 11.54
N ASN A 100 -3.07 -2.59 12.58
CA ASN A 100 -4.24 -3.11 13.30
C ASN A 100 -4.33 -2.55 14.73
N ALA A 101 -3.78 -1.34 14.95
CA ALA A 101 -3.90 -0.64 16.23
C ALA A 101 -5.28 0.01 16.38
N LEU A 102 -5.76 0.13 17.61
CA LEU A 102 -6.99 0.86 17.91
C LEU A 102 -6.79 2.37 17.70
N PRO A 103 -7.80 3.09 17.21
CA PRO A 103 -7.75 4.54 17.13
C PRO A 103 -7.73 5.19 18.52
N SER A 104 -7.12 6.37 18.61
CA SER A 104 -7.09 7.20 19.81
C SER A 104 -7.25 8.67 19.45
N GLU A 105 -7.56 9.52 20.43
CA GLU A 105 -7.63 10.98 20.22
C GLU A 105 -6.29 11.54 19.72
N GLU A 106 -5.16 10.95 20.11
CA GLU A 106 -3.82 11.42 19.75
C GLU A 106 -3.39 10.93 18.35
N THR A 107 -3.71 9.69 18.00
CA THR A 107 -3.20 9.04 16.77
C THR A 107 -4.21 8.99 15.64
N GLY A 108 -5.49 9.23 15.93
CA GLY A 108 -6.59 8.96 15.01
C GLY A 108 -6.67 7.53 14.53
N PHE A 109 -7.25 7.34 13.34
CA PHE A 109 -7.30 6.06 12.64
C PHE A 109 -5.90 5.63 12.20
N PRO A 110 -5.32 4.57 12.79
CA PRO A 110 -3.93 4.19 12.51
C PRO A 110 -3.75 3.48 11.17
N LEU A 111 -4.83 2.91 10.62
CA LEU A 111 -4.84 2.31 9.30
C LEU A 111 -4.83 3.41 8.25
N HIS A 112 -3.84 3.37 7.37
CA HIS A 112 -3.65 4.34 6.31
C HIS A 112 -3.56 3.67 4.95
N GLY A 113 -3.94 4.36 3.89
CA GLY A 113 -3.86 3.89 2.52
C GLY A 113 -4.90 4.53 1.62
N TYR A 114 -5.18 3.90 0.49
CA TYR A 114 -6.23 4.33 -0.43
C TYR A 114 -7.27 3.23 -0.61
N SER A 115 -8.48 3.63 -0.98
CA SER A 115 -9.50 2.65 -1.32
C SER A 115 -10.48 3.13 -2.36
N TYR A 116 -11.14 2.15 -2.97
CA TYR A 116 -12.29 2.33 -3.82
C TYR A 116 -13.49 1.63 -3.21
N GLN A 117 -14.43 2.42 -2.70
CA GLN A 117 -15.47 2.00 -1.77
C GLN A 117 -16.85 2.11 -2.39
N TYR A 118 -17.69 1.11 -2.18
CA TYR A 118 -19.12 1.23 -2.47
C TYR A 118 -19.87 1.75 -1.25
N GLU A 119 -20.68 2.77 -1.48
CA GLU A 119 -21.64 3.33 -0.52
C GLU A 119 -23.06 3.11 -1.02
N GLY A 120 -23.85 2.39 -0.23
CA GLY A 120 -25.23 2.06 -0.56
C GLY A 120 -26.12 3.31 -0.58
N ALA A 121 -27.13 3.27 -1.44
CA ALA A 121 -28.11 4.35 -1.59
C ALA A 121 -28.82 4.69 -0.26
N ALA A 122 -28.97 5.99 0.03
CA ALA A 122 -29.98 6.45 0.99
C ALA A 122 -31.39 6.16 0.45
N ALA A 123 -32.41 6.12 1.31
CA ALA A 123 -33.80 5.77 0.97
C ALA A 123 -34.45 6.61 -0.17
N SER A 124 -33.79 7.66 -0.65
CA SER A 124 -34.20 8.50 -1.79
C SER A 124 -33.05 8.88 -2.74
N GLY A 125 -31.85 8.32 -2.56
CA GLY A 125 -30.64 8.63 -3.32
C GLY A 125 -30.21 7.48 -4.23
N ASN A 126 -29.18 7.72 -5.03
CA ASN A 126 -28.42 6.66 -5.68
C ASN A 126 -27.30 6.21 -4.73
N GLY A 127 -26.80 4.99 -4.91
CA GLY A 127 -25.51 4.62 -4.31
C GLY A 127 -24.38 5.34 -5.02
N GLU A 128 -23.16 5.15 -4.54
CA GLU A 128 -21.96 5.66 -5.21
C GLU A 128 -20.75 4.77 -4.99
N MET A 129 -19.81 4.87 -5.93
CA MET A 129 -18.46 4.39 -5.76
C MET A 129 -17.56 5.58 -5.45
N VAL A 130 -16.75 5.48 -4.40
CA VAL A 130 -15.98 6.57 -3.83
C VAL A 130 -14.50 6.22 -3.79
N LEU A 131 -13.67 7.11 -4.33
CA LEU A 131 -12.22 7.10 -4.14
C LEU A 131 -11.90 7.78 -2.80
N ASN A 132 -11.22 7.06 -1.93
CA ASN A 132 -10.98 7.44 -0.55
C ASN A 132 -9.50 7.44 -0.18
N ILE A 133 -9.14 8.35 0.72
CA ILE A 133 -7.90 8.32 1.49
C ILE A 133 -8.24 7.87 2.91
N LEU A 134 -7.61 6.78 3.36
CA LEU A 134 -7.61 6.37 4.76
C LEU A 134 -6.44 7.06 5.44
N SER A 135 -6.72 7.90 6.44
CA SER A 135 -5.72 8.67 7.18
C SER A 135 -6.12 8.80 8.65
N GLY A 136 -5.37 9.56 9.47
CA GLY A 136 -5.76 9.84 10.86
C GLY A 136 -7.22 10.29 10.96
N ASP A 137 -7.65 11.12 10.00
CA ASP A 137 -9.02 11.59 9.70
C ASP A 137 -10.08 10.54 9.35
N ALA A 138 -9.77 9.25 9.48
CA ALA A 138 -10.58 8.16 8.96
C ALA A 138 -10.63 8.20 7.42
N LEU A 139 -11.84 8.08 6.86
CA LEU A 139 -12.08 8.13 5.43
C LEU A 139 -12.29 9.56 4.95
N ARG A 140 -11.55 9.90 3.90
CA ARG A 140 -11.68 11.15 3.18
C ARG A 140 -11.98 10.88 1.72
N ASP A 141 -13.19 11.26 1.32
CA ASP A 141 -13.59 11.29 -0.09
C ASP A 141 -12.72 12.25 -0.89
N VAL A 142 -12.19 11.74 -2.00
CA VAL A 142 -11.45 12.52 -2.99
C VAL A 142 -12.02 12.41 -4.39
N GLY A 143 -12.94 11.50 -4.64
CA GLY A 143 -13.73 11.42 -5.87
C GLY A 143 -14.93 10.51 -5.66
N SER A 144 -16.04 10.79 -6.36
CA SER A 144 -17.18 9.88 -6.33
C SER A 144 -17.88 9.77 -7.69
N PHE A 145 -18.48 8.62 -7.91
CA PHE A 145 -19.24 8.27 -9.11
C PHE A 145 -20.58 7.66 -8.69
N PRO A 146 -21.72 8.28 -9.04
CA PRO A 146 -23.03 7.74 -8.72
C PRO A 146 -23.24 6.37 -9.40
N LEU A 147 -23.49 5.34 -8.59
CA LEU A 147 -23.73 3.97 -9.04
C LEU A 147 -24.61 3.25 -8.03
N THR A 148 -25.68 2.62 -8.50
CA THR A 148 -26.45 1.66 -7.70
C THR A 148 -26.15 0.26 -8.22
N LEU A 149 -25.62 -0.61 -7.36
CA LEU A 149 -25.42 -2.01 -7.70
C LEU A 149 -26.72 -2.80 -7.50
N ASP A 150 -27.08 -3.60 -8.49
CA ASP A 150 -28.22 -4.51 -8.44
C ASP A 150 -27.88 -5.77 -7.63
N GLY A 151 -28.77 -6.15 -6.72
CA GLY A 151 -28.64 -7.39 -5.96
C GLY A 151 -28.76 -8.65 -6.80
N GLY A 152 -27.98 -9.68 -6.44
CA GLY A 152 -27.91 -10.95 -7.14
C GLY A 152 -27.09 -10.92 -8.44
N LYS A 153 -26.42 -9.81 -8.73
CA LYS A 153 -25.38 -9.72 -9.76
C LYS A 153 -24.00 -9.77 -9.11
N ASP A 154 -23.01 -10.18 -9.90
CA ASP A 154 -21.61 -10.14 -9.54
C ASP A 154 -20.91 -8.96 -10.26
N TYR A 155 -19.90 -8.39 -9.61
CA TYR A 155 -19.18 -7.24 -10.14
C TYR A 155 -17.68 -7.41 -9.96
N ARG A 156 -16.91 -7.06 -10.98
CA ARG A 156 -15.46 -6.91 -10.84
C ARG A 156 -15.15 -5.46 -10.50
N VAL A 157 -14.46 -5.26 -9.38
CA VAL A 157 -13.95 -3.96 -8.97
C VAL A 157 -12.44 -3.94 -9.22
N ILE A 158 -11.99 -2.94 -9.96
CA ILE A 158 -10.58 -2.70 -10.26
C ILE A 158 -10.21 -1.38 -9.60
N PHE A 159 -9.16 -1.40 -8.79
CA PHE A 159 -8.59 -0.23 -8.16
C PHE A 159 -7.10 -0.13 -8.45
N GLU A 160 -6.69 0.97 -9.05
CA GLU A 160 -5.31 1.24 -9.42
C GLU A 160 -4.78 2.47 -8.70
N VAL A 161 -3.54 2.37 -8.24
CA VAL A 161 -2.80 3.49 -7.69
C VAL A 161 -1.46 3.55 -8.41
N ILE A 162 -1.30 4.55 -9.28
CA ILE A 162 -0.10 4.75 -10.11
C ILE A 162 0.47 6.13 -9.81
N GLY A 163 1.68 6.21 -9.26
CA GLY A 163 2.20 7.42 -8.65
C GLY A 163 1.21 7.97 -7.62
N ASN A 164 0.70 9.18 -7.89
CA ASN A 164 -0.32 9.87 -7.08
C ASN A 164 -1.70 9.90 -7.76
N VAL A 165 -1.93 9.04 -8.75
CA VAL A 165 -3.20 8.91 -9.46
C VAL A 165 -3.95 7.69 -8.97
N LEU A 166 -5.16 7.91 -8.47
CA LEU A 166 -6.12 6.86 -8.12
C LEU A 166 -7.05 6.63 -9.31
N HIS A 167 -7.30 5.39 -9.69
CA HIS A 167 -8.30 5.04 -10.70
C HIS A 167 -9.15 3.87 -10.22
N GLY A 168 -10.46 4.03 -10.28
CA GLY A 168 -11.43 3.04 -9.87
C GLY A 168 -12.38 2.70 -11.02
N GLN A 169 -12.55 1.41 -11.30
CA GLN A 169 -13.46 0.91 -12.33
C GLN A 169 -14.32 -0.23 -11.76
N VAL A 170 -15.58 -0.28 -12.17
CA VAL A 170 -16.51 -1.37 -11.84
C VAL A 170 -17.08 -1.95 -13.11
N LEU A 171 -17.02 -3.26 -13.23
CA LEU A 171 -17.53 -4.03 -14.35
C LEU A 171 -18.64 -4.96 -13.86
N GLU A 172 -19.80 -4.97 -14.53
CA GLU A 172 -20.83 -5.98 -14.31
C GLU A 172 -20.39 -7.30 -14.95
N LEU A 173 -20.63 -8.42 -14.26
CA LEU A 173 -20.31 -9.76 -14.72
C LEU A 173 -21.59 -10.57 -15.03
N ASP A 174 -21.51 -11.47 -16.00
CA ASP A 174 -22.51 -12.53 -16.17
C ASP A 174 -22.28 -13.69 -15.17
N GLY A 175 -23.21 -14.65 -15.11
CA GLY A 175 -23.10 -15.82 -14.23
C GLY A 175 -21.96 -16.80 -14.57
N LEU A 176 -21.13 -16.49 -15.56
CA LEU A 176 -19.90 -17.22 -15.90
C LEU A 176 -18.64 -16.39 -15.59
N GLY A 177 -18.79 -15.19 -15.01
CA GLY A 177 -17.68 -14.28 -14.71
C GLY A 177 -17.19 -13.46 -15.91
N ASN A 178 -17.90 -13.44 -17.05
CA ASN A 178 -17.54 -12.60 -18.18
C ASN A 178 -18.04 -11.18 -17.98
N VAL A 179 -17.23 -10.20 -18.39
CA VAL A 179 -17.62 -8.78 -18.36
C VAL A 179 -18.74 -8.52 -19.36
N VAL A 180 -19.84 -7.94 -18.88
CA VAL A 180 -20.98 -7.55 -19.73
C VAL A 180 -21.09 -6.03 -19.93
N ALA A 181 -20.64 -5.23 -18.95
CA ALA A 181 -20.65 -3.78 -19.04
C ALA A 181 -19.63 -3.14 -18.09
N THR A 182 -19.11 -1.98 -18.46
CA THR A 182 -18.47 -1.05 -17.51
C THR A 182 -19.54 -0.15 -16.91
N VAL A 183 -19.71 -0.19 -15.59
CA VAL A 183 -20.79 0.52 -14.88
C VAL A 183 -20.29 1.71 -14.04
N ALA A 184 -19.00 1.74 -13.70
CA ALA A 184 -18.33 2.94 -13.19
C ALA A 184 -16.88 2.99 -13.65
N ASP A 185 -16.38 4.20 -13.86
CA ASP A 185 -15.00 4.50 -14.25
C ASP A 185 -14.69 5.93 -13.79
N GLN A 186 -13.70 6.09 -12.91
CA GLN A 186 -13.30 7.39 -12.39
C GLN A 186 -11.82 7.45 -12.06
N THR A 187 -11.21 8.61 -12.29
CA THR A 187 -9.80 8.88 -12.00
C THR A 187 -9.65 10.12 -11.13
N ARG A 188 -8.66 10.07 -10.23
CA ARG A 188 -8.31 11.17 -9.34
C ARG A 188 -6.79 11.36 -9.27
N ASP A 189 -6.31 12.43 -9.88
CA ASP A 189 -4.91 12.86 -9.78
C ASP A 189 -4.72 13.75 -8.54
N LEU A 190 -4.04 13.23 -7.51
CA LEU A 190 -3.81 13.94 -6.25
C LEU A 190 -2.78 15.06 -6.37
N ASP A 191 -1.91 15.06 -7.39
CA ASP A 191 -1.00 16.19 -7.61
C ASP A 191 -1.74 17.36 -8.28
N ALA A 192 -2.57 17.04 -9.28
CA ALA A 192 -3.35 18.05 -9.99
C ALA A 192 -4.44 18.69 -9.11
N ASN A 193 -5.02 17.92 -8.19
CA ASN A 193 -5.92 18.48 -7.18
C ASN A 193 -5.56 17.92 -5.80
N PRO A 194 -4.67 18.57 -5.04
CA PRO A 194 -4.25 18.05 -3.75
C PRO A 194 -5.43 17.94 -2.79
N PRO A 195 -5.50 16.87 -2.00
CA PRO A 195 -6.43 16.80 -0.90
C PRO A 195 -5.99 17.90 0.09
N GLY A 196 -6.71 19.03 0.09
CA GLY A 196 -6.38 20.23 0.88
C GLY A 196 -6.06 19.97 2.35
N VAL A 197 -5.42 20.95 2.99
CA VAL A 197 -4.79 20.87 4.32
C VAL A 197 -5.81 20.59 5.44
N ARG A 198 -5.46 19.75 6.42
CA ARG A 198 -6.25 19.53 7.64
C ARG A 198 -5.40 19.55 8.91
N ASN A 199 -6.02 20.07 9.96
CA ASN A 199 -5.55 20.05 11.34
C ASN A 199 -6.21 18.85 12.04
N TRP A 200 -5.47 17.75 12.18
CA TRP A 200 -6.04 16.48 12.65
C TRP A 200 -6.34 16.47 14.16
N ASP A 201 -5.51 17.13 14.98
CA ASP A 201 -5.67 17.13 16.43
C ASP A 201 -6.66 18.20 16.94
N GLY A 202 -7.18 19.04 16.05
CA GLY A 202 -8.04 20.17 16.40
C GLY A 202 -7.33 21.21 17.28
N ASP A 203 -6.01 21.11 17.44
CA ASP A 203 -5.20 22.06 18.16
C ASP A 203 -4.87 23.22 17.23
N PRO A 204 -5.40 24.44 17.47
CA PRO A 204 -5.09 25.60 16.64
C PRO A 204 -3.61 26.01 16.68
N ASN A 205 -2.78 25.36 17.53
CA ASN A 205 -1.36 25.63 17.68
C ASN A 205 -0.45 24.62 16.97
N THR A 206 -0.98 23.50 16.46
CA THR A 206 -0.20 22.58 15.61
C THR A 206 -0.30 23.04 14.16
N PRO A 207 0.83 23.13 13.44
CA PRO A 207 0.81 23.44 12.04
C PRO A 207 0.11 22.32 11.27
N ASP A 208 -1.05 22.65 10.73
CA ASP A 208 -1.67 22.09 9.54
C ASP A 208 -0.63 21.47 8.59
N ALA A 209 -0.55 20.13 8.58
CA ALA A 209 0.39 19.40 7.74
C ALA A 209 -0.22 19.15 6.36
N GLU A 210 0.57 19.39 5.32
CA GLU A 210 0.20 18.99 3.97
C GLU A 210 0.10 17.46 3.91
N PHE A 211 -0.93 16.95 3.20
CA PHE A 211 -1.08 15.52 3.01
C PHE A 211 0.13 14.98 2.23
N VAL A 212 0.77 13.95 2.79
CA VAL A 212 1.85 13.22 2.12
C VAL A 212 1.27 11.93 1.53
N PRO A 213 1.32 11.76 0.20
CA PRO A 213 0.85 10.54 -0.45
C PRO A 213 1.54 9.27 0.07
N TYR A 214 0.77 8.19 0.19
CA TYR A 214 1.30 6.86 0.53
C TYR A 214 2.04 6.28 -0.68
N ALA A 215 3.33 6.04 -0.53
CA ALA A 215 4.22 5.61 -1.62
C ALA A 215 4.02 4.13 -2.00
N SER A 216 3.83 3.26 -1.01
CA SER A 216 3.61 1.83 -1.18
C SER A 216 2.80 1.25 -0.03
N GLY A 217 2.37 -0.01 -0.16
CA GLY A 217 1.78 -0.78 0.94
C GLY A 217 0.98 -1.98 0.45
N TYR A 218 0.28 -2.62 1.38
CA TYR A 218 -0.45 -3.85 1.13
C TYR A 218 -1.74 -3.62 0.33
N SER A 219 -2.21 -4.68 -0.33
CA SER A 219 -3.50 -4.71 -1.01
C SER A 219 -4.49 -5.56 -0.22
N GLY A 220 -5.75 -5.17 -0.22
CA GLY A 220 -6.76 -5.89 0.55
C GLY A 220 -8.17 -5.42 0.29
N VAL A 221 -9.07 -5.83 1.18
CA VAL A 221 -10.47 -5.41 1.20
C VAL A 221 -10.90 -5.08 2.62
N TYR A 222 -11.88 -4.21 2.76
CA TYR A 222 -12.53 -3.98 4.04
C TYR A 222 -13.99 -3.58 3.85
N GLY A 223 -14.77 -3.65 4.92
CA GLY A 223 -16.13 -3.13 5.00
C GLY A 223 -16.31 -2.37 6.30
N ILE A 224 -17.22 -1.40 6.27
CA ILE A 224 -17.55 -0.56 7.41
C ILE A 224 -19.05 -0.67 7.65
N GLY A 225 -19.46 -1.05 8.85
CA GLY A 225 -20.85 -1.15 9.24
C GLY A 225 -21.24 -0.02 10.19
N HIS A 226 -22.53 0.10 10.48
CA HIS A 226 -23.02 0.97 11.54
C HIS A 226 -24.34 0.46 12.13
N ILE A 227 -24.47 0.53 13.46
CA ILE A 227 -25.58 -0.05 14.25
C ILE A 227 -26.99 0.39 13.82
N PHE A 228 -27.14 1.56 13.21
CA PHE A 228 -28.45 2.08 12.77
C PHE A 228 -28.73 1.81 11.30
N TYR A 229 -27.75 1.29 10.57
CA TYR A 229 -27.85 1.12 9.13
C TYR A 229 -27.75 -0.35 8.75
N THR A 230 -26.55 -0.90 8.70
CA THR A 230 -26.32 -2.29 8.34
C THR A 230 -24.94 -2.74 8.80
N ASP A 231 -24.80 -4.05 8.88
CA ASP A 231 -23.53 -4.75 9.00
C ASP A 231 -22.66 -4.50 7.75
N ALA A 232 -21.35 -4.56 7.94
CA ALA A 232 -20.43 -4.82 6.85
C ALA A 232 -20.46 -6.32 6.57
N ASP A 233 -21.05 -6.76 5.47
CA ASP A 233 -21.21 -8.17 5.14
C ASP A 233 -21.08 -8.36 3.64
N PHE A 234 -19.91 -8.74 3.16
CA PHE A 234 -19.65 -8.88 1.72
C PHE A 234 -18.81 -10.13 1.45
N THR A 235 -18.99 -10.67 0.24
CA THR A 235 -18.27 -11.84 -0.24
C THR A 235 -17.46 -11.48 -1.45
N ILE A 236 -16.20 -11.91 -1.47
CA ILE A 236 -15.28 -11.72 -2.58
C ILE A 236 -14.83 -13.03 -3.21
N ASP A 237 -14.40 -12.96 -4.45
CA ASP A 237 -13.75 -14.02 -5.20
C ASP A 237 -12.72 -13.42 -6.19
N ASN A 238 -11.86 -14.26 -6.77
CA ASN A 238 -10.88 -13.92 -7.81
C ASN A 238 -10.07 -12.65 -7.49
N PHE A 239 -9.58 -12.54 -6.26
CA PHE A 239 -8.70 -11.47 -5.85
C PHE A 239 -7.37 -11.55 -6.59
N ARG A 240 -6.88 -10.39 -7.06
CA ARG A 240 -5.57 -10.22 -7.66
C ARG A 240 -5.00 -8.88 -7.23
N SER A 241 -3.76 -8.89 -6.78
CA SER A 241 -2.94 -7.69 -6.61
C SER A 241 -1.66 -7.84 -7.40
N GLU A 242 -1.36 -6.87 -8.24
CA GLU A 242 -0.23 -6.89 -9.15
C GLU A 242 0.45 -5.52 -9.22
N SER A 243 1.79 -5.54 -9.30
CA SER A 243 2.56 -4.33 -9.58
C SER A 243 2.25 -3.81 -10.98
N LEU A 244 1.97 -2.52 -11.09
CA LEU A 244 1.81 -1.78 -12.35
C LEU A 244 3.04 -0.92 -12.68
N GLY A 245 4.04 -0.92 -11.80
CA GLY A 245 5.27 -0.18 -12.05
C GLY A 245 5.90 -0.64 -13.36
N THR A 246 6.68 0.25 -13.99
CA THR A 246 7.70 -0.24 -14.90
C THR A 246 8.51 -1.27 -14.12
N VAL A 247 8.58 -2.52 -14.61
CA VAL A 247 9.55 -3.51 -14.12
C VAL A 247 10.87 -2.77 -14.01
N GLN A 248 11.26 -2.44 -12.79
CA GLN A 248 12.45 -1.65 -12.57
C GLN A 248 13.56 -2.65 -12.79
N PRO A 249 14.38 -2.54 -13.85
CA PRO A 249 15.27 -3.65 -14.20
C PRO A 249 16.22 -3.92 -13.03
N GLY A 250 16.18 -5.13 -12.48
CA GLY A 250 16.89 -5.50 -11.25
C GLY A 250 16.04 -5.53 -9.97
N ASP A 251 14.77 -5.13 -10.00
CA ASP A 251 13.78 -5.37 -8.93
C ASP A 251 13.26 -6.80 -9.10
N PHE A 252 13.96 -7.74 -8.49
CA PHE A 252 13.75 -9.18 -8.66
C PHE A 252 12.71 -9.72 -7.68
N ASP A 253 12.56 -9.10 -6.51
CA ASP A 253 11.51 -9.50 -5.54
C ASP A 253 10.17 -8.76 -5.77
N VAL A 254 10.16 -7.81 -6.72
CA VAL A 254 8.98 -7.05 -7.17
C VAL A 254 8.38 -6.20 -6.05
N ASP A 255 9.22 -5.76 -5.11
CA ASP A 255 8.80 -4.90 -4.01
C ASP A 255 8.77 -3.40 -4.39
N GLY A 256 9.26 -3.07 -5.59
CA GLY A 256 9.25 -1.73 -6.17
C GLY A 256 10.53 -0.94 -5.91
N ASP A 257 11.56 -1.54 -5.32
CA ASP A 257 12.91 -0.97 -5.24
C ASP A 257 13.99 -1.89 -5.84
N VAL A 258 15.25 -1.45 -5.78
CA VAL A 258 16.40 -2.25 -6.24
C VAL A 258 17.47 -2.16 -5.18
N ASP A 259 17.58 -3.19 -4.35
CA ASP A 259 18.36 -3.22 -3.14
C ASP A 259 19.10 -4.56 -2.91
N GLY A 260 19.46 -4.86 -1.65
CA GLY A 260 20.18 -6.09 -1.31
C GLY A 260 19.34 -7.37 -1.31
N VAL A 261 18.01 -7.28 -1.22
CA VAL A 261 17.07 -8.41 -1.21
C VAL A 261 16.97 -8.99 -2.61
N ASP A 262 16.85 -8.16 -3.65
CA ASP A 262 16.94 -8.59 -5.05
C ASP A 262 18.22 -9.38 -5.34
N LEU A 263 19.35 -8.94 -4.76
CA LEU A 263 20.62 -9.63 -4.95
C LEU A 263 20.63 -11.03 -4.31
N VAL A 264 19.82 -11.27 -3.28
CA VAL A 264 19.66 -12.60 -2.71
C VAL A 264 18.88 -13.49 -3.68
N GLU A 265 17.82 -12.97 -4.27
CA GLU A 265 17.01 -13.65 -5.28
C GLU A 265 17.84 -14.00 -6.53
N TRP A 266 18.50 -13.01 -7.13
CA TRP A 266 19.38 -13.22 -8.28
C TRP A 266 20.47 -14.28 -8.03
N LYS A 267 21.05 -14.32 -6.83
CA LYS A 267 22.05 -15.36 -6.47
C LYS A 267 21.43 -16.75 -6.37
N GLY A 268 20.16 -16.82 -5.96
CA GLY A 268 19.37 -18.05 -5.91
C GLY A 268 19.07 -18.58 -7.31
N ASP A 269 18.90 -17.69 -8.29
CA ASP A 269 18.45 -17.99 -9.64
C ASP A 269 19.58 -18.14 -10.67
N PHE A 270 20.77 -17.59 -10.37
CA PHE A 270 21.92 -17.55 -11.29
C PHE A 270 22.24 -18.91 -11.93
N GLY A 271 22.02 -18.99 -13.26
CA GLY A 271 22.25 -20.18 -14.08
C GLY A 271 21.27 -21.33 -13.87
N LEU A 272 20.13 -21.10 -13.22
CA LEU A 272 19.11 -22.12 -12.92
C LEU A 272 17.79 -21.90 -13.67
N ASN A 273 17.27 -20.68 -13.70
CA ASN A 273 15.99 -20.30 -14.30
C ASN A 273 16.10 -18.88 -14.90
N ALA A 274 14.97 -18.25 -15.21
CA ALA A 274 14.85 -16.88 -15.70
C ALA A 274 14.05 -16.01 -14.73
N ASP A 275 14.02 -16.40 -13.44
CA ASP A 275 13.17 -15.76 -12.43
C ASP A 275 13.74 -14.38 -12.04
N SER A 276 15.05 -14.16 -12.25
CA SER A 276 15.74 -12.87 -12.08
C SER A 276 16.31 -12.33 -13.42
N ASP A 277 15.54 -12.45 -14.51
CA ASP A 277 15.88 -11.98 -15.87
C ASP A 277 15.52 -10.48 -16.05
N ALA A 278 16.55 -9.62 -16.06
CA ALA A 278 16.41 -8.17 -16.17
C ALA A 278 16.57 -7.63 -17.60
N ASP A 279 17.14 -8.39 -18.54
CA ASP A 279 17.24 -7.99 -19.95
C ASP A 279 16.24 -8.68 -20.90
N ASN A 280 15.43 -9.59 -20.35
CA ASN A 280 14.43 -10.42 -21.02
C ASN A 280 15.03 -11.36 -22.08
N ASP A 281 16.22 -11.91 -21.86
CA ASP A 281 16.85 -12.87 -22.77
C ASP A 281 16.55 -14.35 -22.45
N GLY A 282 15.83 -14.60 -21.35
CA GLY A 282 15.33 -15.91 -20.96
C GLY A 282 16.28 -16.71 -20.08
N ASP A 283 17.27 -16.08 -19.45
CA ASP A 283 18.05 -16.67 -18.37
C ASP A 283 18.36 -15.68 -17.22
N THR A 284 19.02 -16.15 -16.17
CA THR A 284 19.53 -15.31 -15.08
C THR A 284 21.03 -15.43 -15.04
N ASP A 285 21.72 -14.39 -15.49
CA ASP A 285 23.17 -14.37 -15.66
C ASP A 285 23.83 -13.03 -15.27
N GLY A 286 25.07 -12.83 -15.70
CA GLY A 286 25.85 -11.65 -15.37
C GLY A 286 25.35 -10.35 -16.02
N ALA A 287 24.60 -10.43 -17.12
CA ALA A 287 23.93 -9.29 -17.75
C ALA A 287 22.85 -8.74 -16.81
N ASP A 288 22.03 -9.61 -16.21
CA ASP A 288 21.00 -9.21 -15.25
C ASP A 288 21.60 -8.59 -13.99
N PHE A 289 22.68 -9.17 -13.49
CA PHE A 289 23.41 -8.60 -12.35
C PHE A 289 23.95 -7.20 -12.66
N LEU A 290 24.44 -6.98 -13.88
CA LEU A 290 24.92 -5.66 -14.29
C LEU A 290 23.77 -4.65 -14.33
N ILE A 291 22.58 -5.09 -14.73
CA ILE A 291 21.38 -4.26 -14.74
C ILE A 291 20.94 -3.95 -13.31
N TRP A 292 20.91 -4.94 -12.40
CA TRP A 292 20.70 -4.70 -10.97
C TRP A 292 21.72 -3.68 -10.41
N GLN A 293 23.01 -3.82 -10.73
CA GLN A 293 24.04 -2.88 -10.28
C GLN A 293 23.81 -1.44 -10.76
N GLN A 294 23.27 -1.28 -11.98
CA GLN A 294 22.98 0.03 -12.56
C GLN A 294 21.74 0.69 -11.94
N ASN A 295 20.77 -0.12 -11.54
CA ASN A 295 19.48 0.36 -11.04
C ASN A 295 19.40 0.41 -9.51
N ARG A 296 20.32 -0.27 -8.80
CA ARG A 296 20.41 -0.20 -7.35
C ARG A 296 20.56 1.25 -6.90
N SER A 297 19.53 1.76 -6.22
CA SER A 297 19.57 3.10 -5.66
C SER A 297 20.70 3.19 -4.65
N ALA A 298 21.64 4.11 -4.88
CA ALA A 298 22.66 4.39 -3.90
C ALA A 298 21.96 4.97 -2.65
N VAL A 299 21.85 4.16 -1.59
CA VAL A 299 21.68 4.68 -0.22
C VAL A 299 22.60 5.90 -0.14
N PRO A 300 22.11 7.11 0.20
CA PRO A 300 22.97 8.27 0.27
C PRO A 300 24.11 7.90 1.20
N SER A 301 25.28 7.69 0.61
CA SER A 301 26.49 7.47 1.37
C SER A 301 26.59 8.72 2.21
N ALA A 302 26.30 8.61 3.51
CA ALA A 302 26.65 9.64 4.45
C ALA A 302 28.12 9.90 4.17
N ALA A 303 28.40 11.04 3.54
CA ALA A 303 29.74 11.41 3.17
C ALA A 303 30.50 11.50 4.49
N ALA A 304 31.18 10.41 4.84
CA ALA A 304 32.19 10.43 5.86
C ALA A 304 33.30 11.26 5.22
N ALA A 305 33.22 12.58 5.43
CA ALA A 305 34.34 13.48 5.30
C ALA A 305 35.35 13.11 6.41
N GLY A 306 35.93 11.92 6.30
CA GLY A 306 37.12 11.54 7.02
C GLY A 306 38.22 12.41 6.43
N ALA A 307 38.66 13.40 7.19
CA ALA A 307 39.81 14.22 6.84
C ALA A 307 40.97 13.28 6.49
N VAL A 308 41.34 13.26 5.21
CA VAL A 308 42.51 12.53 4.74
C VAL A 308 43.71 13.20 5.43
N PRO A 309 44.48 12.47 6.27
CA PRO A 309 45.66 13.06 6.88
C PRO A 309 46.63 13.47 5.77
N GLU A 310 47.00 14.76 5.75
CA GLU A 310 47.93 15.25 4.75
C GLU A 310 49.25 14.46 4.83
N PRO A 311 49.83 14.04 3.68
CA PRO A 311 51.07 13.29 3.69
C PRO A 311 52.16 14.13 4.34
N ALA A 312 52.90 13.54 5.30
CA ALA A 312 53.97 14.14 6.12
C ALA A 312 55.19 14.72 5.34
N THR A 313 55.04 14.93 4.04
CA THR A 313 55.99 15.54 3.11
C THR A 313 56.47 16.91 3.57
N LEU A 314 55.60 17.75 4.13
CA LEU A 314 56.00 19.06 4.70
C LEU A 314 56.89 18.91 5.95
N GLY A 315 56.65 17.90 6.78
CA GLY A 315 57.48 17.59 7.95
C GLY A 315 58.88 17.13 7.55
N MET A 316 58.99 16.32 6.50
CA MET A 316 60.26 15.85 5.96
C MET A 316 61.06 16.97 5.27
N ALA A 317 60.40 17.88 4.56
CA ALA A 317 61.04 19.04 3.94
C ALA A 317 61.61 20.03 4.98
N GLY A 318 60.91 20.20 6.12
CA GLY A 318 61.38 21.02 7.25
C GLY A 318 62.61 20.45 7.97
N MET A 319 62.67 19.13 8.18
CA MET A 319 63.85 18.49 8.78
C MET A 319 65.09 18.54 7.86
N ALA A 320 64.90 18.39 6.55
CA ALA A 320 66.00 18.50 5.58
C ALA A 320 66.62 19.91 5.56
N THR A 321 65.79 20.97 5.62
CA THR A 321 66.29 22.35 5.67
C THR A 321 66.97 22.69 7.00
N ALA A 322 66.48 22.16 8.12
CA ALA A 322 67.12 22.34 9.43
C ALA A 322 68.52 21.69 9.51
N LEU A 323 68.71 20.51 8.90
CA LEU A 323 70.00 19.82 8.84
C LEU A 323 71.02 20.56 7.95
N VAL A 324 70.58 21.11 6.81
CA VAL A 324 71.44 21.91 5.93
C VAL A 324 71.89 23.21 6.61
N LEU A 325 70.98 23.91 7.31
CA LEU A 325 71.31 25.14 8.03
C LEU A 325 72.25 24.91 9.23
N ALA A 326 72.12 23.77 9.92
CA ALA A 326 73.02 23.38 11.01
C ALA A 326 74.43 23.02 10.50
N GLY A 327 74.53 22.37 9.33
CA GLY A 327 75.81 22.06 8.69
C GLY A 327 76.59 23.31 8.26
N VAL A 328 75.92 24.30 7.67
CA VAL A 328 76.56 25.54 7.20
C VAL A 328 77.09 26.41 8.36
N ARG A 329 76.44 26.38 9.53
CA ARG A 329 76.91 27.11 10.72
C ARG A 329 78.20 26.54 11.33
N ARG A 330 78.50 25.25 11.13
CA ARG A 330 79.76 24.63 11.62
C ARG A 330 80.98 24.96 10.76
N CYS A 331 80.82 25.25 9.46
CA CYS A 331 81.94 25.63 8.59
C CYS A 331 82.42 27.09 8.73
N LYS A 332 81.67 27.95 9.44
CA LYS A 332 82.06 29.38 9.65
C LYS A 332 82.77 29.66 10.98
N ARG A 333 83.14 28.63 11.75
CA ARG A 333 83.93 28.75 12.99
C ARG A 333 85.18 27.86 12.91
N GLY A 334 86.04 28.16 11.94
CA GLY A 334 87.39 27.63 11.79
C GLY A 334 88.32 28.75 11.40
#